data_AF-A0A970EQ78-F1
#
_entry.id   AF-A0A970EQ78-F1
#
_cell.length_a   1.000
_cell.length_b   1.000
_cell.length_c   1.000
_cell.angle_alpha   90.00
_cell.angle_beta   90.00
_cell.angle_gamma   90.00
#
_symmetry.space_group_name_H-M   'P 1'
#
loop_
_entity.id
_entity.type
_entity.pdbx_description
1 polymer ?
#
loop_
_entity_poly.entity_id
_entity_poly.type
_entity_poly.pdbx_seq_one_letter_code
_entity_poly.pdbx_strand_id
1 'polypeptide(L)'
;MDRRIILVSLVVVILTCTAPLCGAFYGDEVVLGGGNEFRYALELEPGEKYSVGIAVQSDEPNALVSLSVQFLGARGDVVEFISTERGLGAAGRWTLLGLEFTVPLDELRAELVLAADTPGLYRWDSLTVQRIQSTAHAVQQYWEERFAKHGPIYTGLVVDARHLDVRRGISPRVYSESGQLIYGGVLASSEYVQGVGVVAYGSELDPELIKRIQVDPEYGYALPLTVKAIGTIEPARTAVYISDADAERILQALSQYDFLARYAVIFLID
;
A
#
# COMPACT_ATOMS: atom_id res chain seq x y z
N MET A 1 -3.61 -23.27 -69.24
CA MET A 1 -4.66 -22.33 -68.80
C MET A 1 -5.13 -22.79 -67.43
N ASP A 2 -4.99 -22.09 -66.32
CA ASP A 2 -4.31 -20.83 -66.04
C ASP A 2 -4.07 -20.78 -64.52
N ARG A 3 -2.92 -20.21 -64.16
CA ARG A 3 -2.49 -19.87 -62.79
C ARG A 3 -3.55 -19.07 -62.05
N ARG A 4 -3.71 -19.31 -60.74
CA ARG A 4 -3.91 -18.21 -59.78
C ARG A 4 -3.08 -18.45 -58.51
N ILE A 5 -2.00 -17.69 -58.45
CA ILE A 5 -1.10 -17.48 -57.32
C ILE A 5 -1.89 -16.72 -56.25
N ILE A 6 -1.99 -17.27 -55.04
CA ILE A 6 -2.57 -16.57 -53.88
C ILE A 6 -1.47 -15.67 -53.32
N LEU A 7 -1.56 -14.39 -53.63
CA LEU A 7 -0.73 -13.32 -53.09
C LEU A 7 -1.26 -12.97 -51.70
N VAL A 8 -0.56 -13.39 -50.64
CA VAL A 8 -0.86 -12.94 -49.27
C VAL A 8 -0.27 -11.55 -49.11
N SER A 9 -1.10 -10.52 -49.27
CA SER A 9 -0.73 -9.13 -49.06
C SER A 9 -0.44 -8.86 -47.58
N LEU A 10 0.83 -8.56 -47.31
CA LEU A 10 1.33 -8.02 -46.07
C LEU A 10 0.68 -6.64 -45.82
N VAL A 11 -0.32 -6.58 -44.94
CA VAL A 11 -0.88 -5.31 -44.45
C VAL A 11 0.12 -4.74 -43.44
N VAL A 12 0.93 -3.80 -43.92
CA VAL A 12 1.72 -2.90 -43.08
C VAL A 12 0.74 -1.98 -42.34
N VAL A 13 0.54 -2.24 -41.05
CA VAL A 13 -0.18 -1.31 -40.17
C VAL A 13 0.72 -0.10 -39.94
N ILE A 14 0.47 0.96 -40.70
CA ILE A 14 1.06 2.28 -40.46
C ILE A 14 0.46 2.79 -39.16
N LEU A 15 1.28 2.80 -38.11
CA LEU A 15 1.03 3.51 -36.86
C LEU A 15 0.94 5.01 -37.21
N THR A 16 -0.26 5.50 -37.45
CA THR A 16 -0.50 6.94 -37.55
C THR A 16 -0.46 7.48 -36.12
N CYS A 17 0.66 8.12 -35.81
CA CYS A 17 0.84 8.92 -34.61
C CYS A 17 -0.14 10.10 -34.71
N THR A 18 -1.35 9.92 -34.18
CA THR A 18 -2.29 11.03 -34.00
C THR A 18 -1.70 11.93 -32.93
N ALA A 19 -1.27 13.13 -33.35
CA ALA A 19 -0.94 14.22 -32.45
C ALA A 19 -2.06 14.41 -31.41
N PRO A 20 -1.76 14.80 -30.17
CA PRO A 20 -2.81 15.07 -29.20
C PRO A 20 -3.65 16.22 -29.74
N LEU A 21 -4.94 15.97 -29.94
CA LEU A 21 -5.94 17.03 -29.99
C LEU A 21 -5.75 17.83 -28.69
N CYS A 22 -5.29 19.06 -28.83
CA CYS A 22 -5.32 20.04 -27.76
C CYS A 22 -6.81 20.28 -27.45
N GLY A 23 -7.37 19.48 -26.55
CA GLY A 23 -8.68 19.74 -25.99
C GLY A 23 -8.58 21.07 -25.26
N ALA A 24 -9.31 22.07 -25.76
CA ALA A 24 -9.54 23.26 -24.98
C ALA A 24 -10.24 22.80 -23.70
N PHE A 25 -9.57 22.93 -22.56
CA PHE A 25 -10.19 22.79 -21.25
C PHE A 25 -11.32 23.83 -21.18
N TYR A 26 -12.57 23.38 -21.20
CA TYR A 26 -13.75 24.20 -20.97
C TYR A 26 -14.15 24.02 -19.52
N GLY A 27 -13.48 24.75 -18.62
CA GLY A 27 -13.89 24.80 -17.23
C GLY A 27 -15.11 25.68 -17.01
N ASP A 28 -15.87 25.38 -15.96
CA ASP A 28 -17.01 26.19 -15.53
C ASP A 28 -16.54 27.55 -15.00
N GLU A 29 -17.29 28.59 -15.35
CA GLU A 29 -16.99 29.96 -14.96
C GLU A 29 -17.48 30.26 -13.55
N VAL A 30 -16.63 30.92 -12.77
CA VAL A 30 -16.92 31.34 -11.39
C VAL A 30 -16.32 32.71 -11.09
N VAL A 31 -17.08 33.54 -10.38
CA VAL A 31 -16.60 34.83 -9.91
C VAL A 31 -15.93 34.64 -8.56
N LEU A 32 -14.65 35.02 -8.46
CA LEU A 32 -13.88 34.93 -7.22
C LEU A 32 -13.33 36.31 -6.84
N GLY A 33 -13.00 36.47 -5.56
CA GLY A 33 -12.44 37.69 -5.01
C GLY A 33 -13.50 38.75 -4.68
N GLY A 34 -13.11 39.76 -3.91
CA GLY A 34 -14.03 40.80 -3.44
C GLY A 34 -15.13 40.26 -2.51
N GLY A 35 -14.84 39.17 -1.79
CA GLY A 35 -15.79 38.46 -0.92
C GLY A 35 -16.59 37.35 -1.62
N ASN A 36 -16.39 37.15 -2.93
CA ASN A 36 -16.95 36.01 -3.65
C ASN A 36 -16.00 34.81 -3.60
N GLU A 37 -16.56 33.65 -3.30
CA GLU A 37 -15.85 32.39 -3.18
C GLU A 37 -16.67 31.28 -3.82
N PHE A 38 -16.00 30.30 -4.40
CA PHE A 38 -16.61 29.05 -4.82
C PHE A 38 -16.67 28.10 -3.63
N ARG A 39 -17.82 27.50 -3.38
CA ARG A 39 -18.03 26.52 -2.31
C ARG A 39 -18.64 25.24 -2.85
N TYR A 40 -18.09 24.11 -2.44
CA TYR A 40 -18.57 22.78 -2.82
C TYR A 40 -18.60 21.87 -1.59
N ALA A 41 -19.76 21.27 -1.30
CA ALA A 41 -19.90 20.35 -0.17
C ALA A 41 -19.17 19.04 -0.46
N LEU A 42 -18.38 18.56 0.50
CA LEU A 42 -17.66 17.29 0.40
C LEU A 42 -18.34 16.23 1.27
N GLU A 43 -18.57 15.05 0.71
CA GLU A 43 -19.00 13.85 1.44
C GLU A 43 -17.76 13.04 1.80
N LEU A 44 -17.42 13.00 3.09
CA LEU A 44 -16.17 12.43 3.60
C LEU A 44 -16.45 11.55 4.82
N GLU A 45 -15.67 10.48 4.98
CA GLU A 45 -15.72 9.61 6.15
C GLU A 45 -14.81 10.14 7.28
N PRO A 46 -15.31 10.24 8.54
CA PRO A 46 -14.50 10.66 9.68
C PRO A 46 -13.26 9.80 9.90
N GLY A 47 -12.13 10.43 10.23
CA GLY A 47 -10.85 9.75 10.49
C GLY A 47 -10.06 9.35 9.23
N GLU A 48 -10.66 9.45 8.04
CA GLU A 48 -10.02 9.03 6.80
C GLU A 48 -9.17 10.13 6.17
N LYS A 49 -8.17 9.73 5.38
CA LYS A 49 -7.30 10.67 4.67
C LYS A 49 -7.78 10.86 3.23
N TYR A 50 -7.77 12.10 2.76
CA TYR A 50 -8.21 12.48 1.41
C TYR A 50 -7.19 13.37 0.70
N SER A 51 -7.22 13.33 -0.63
CA SER A 51 -6.61 14.31 -1.52
C SER A 51 -7.71 15.00 -2.31
N VAL A 52 -7.65 16.33 -2.38
CA VAL A 52 -8.50 17.13 -3.27
C VAL A 52 -7.63 17.91 -4.25
N GLY A 53 -8.07 17.96 -5.51
CA GLY A 53 -7.40 18.72 -6.56
C GLY A 53 -8.40 19.45 -7.44
N ILE A 54 -8.06 20.67 -7.88
CA ILE A 54 -8.88 21.47 -8.80
C ILE A 54 -7.96 22.27 -9.72
N ALA A 55 -8.26 22.27 -11.02
CA ALA A 55 -7.55 23.11 -11.98
C ALA A 55 -8.24 24.46 -12.07
N VAL A 56 -7.48 25.56 -12.06
CA VAL A 56 -8.01 26.93 -12.10
C VAL A 56 -7.23 27.77 -13.11
N GLN A 57 -7.95 28.65 -13.81
CA GLN A 57 -7.44 29.60 -14.79
C GLN A 57 -8.10 30.97 -14.59
N SER A 58 -7.40 32.05 -14.90
CA SER A 58 -7.98 33.38 -15.05
C SER A 58 -7.23 34.19 -16.11
N ASP A 59 -7.89 35.21 -16.65
CA ASP A 59 -7.26 36.24 -17.48
C ASP A 59 -6.57 37.32 -16.63
N GLU A 60 -6.81 37.33 -15.30
CA GLU A 60 -6.12 38.21 -14.36
C GLU A 60 -4.66 37.74 -14.15
N PRO A 61 -3.66 38.54 -14.56
CA PRO A 61 -2.27 38.12 -14.46
C PRO A 61 -1.81 38.11 -12.99
N ASN A 62 -1.11 37.04 -12.60
CA ASN A 62 -0.54 36.85 -11.26
C ASN A 62 -1.55 36.82 -10.09
N ALA A 63 -2.83 36.59 -10.35
CA ALA A 63 -3.82 36.38 -9.29
C ALA A 63 -3.38 35.25 -8.35
N LEU A 64 -3.51 35.48 -7.04
CA LEU A 64 -3.26 34.48 -6.01
C LEU A 64 -4.58 33.81 -5.65
N VAL A 65 -4.64 32.49 -5.87
CA VAL A 65 -5.80 31.68 -5.52
C VAL A 65 -5.50 30.81 -4.33
N SER A 66 -6.48 30.65 -3.44
CA SER A 66 -6.41 29.77 -2.29
C SER A 66 -7.45 28.67 -2.41
N LEU A 67 -7.02 27.43 -2.16
CA LEU A 67 -7.90 26.27 -2.03
C LEU A 67 -7.88 25.86 -0.57
N SER A 68 -9.05 25.73 0.04
CA SER A 68 -9.17 25.28 1.42
C SER A 68 -10.28 24.25 1.59
N VAL A 69 -10.10 23.37 2.57
CA VAL A 69 -11.17 22.51 3.08
C VAL A 69 -11.51 23.02 4.47
N GLN A 70 -12.77 23.41 4.67
CA GLN A 70 -13.30 23.95 5.93
C GLN A 70 -14.22 22.91 6.56
N PHE A 71 -13.97 22.57 7.82
CA PHE A 71 -14.83 21.73 8.65
C PHE A 71 -15.72 22.63 9.50
N LEU A 72 -17.03 22.49 9.32
CA LEU A 72 -18.06 23.33 9.90
C LEU A 72 -18.76 22.59 11.04
N GLY A 73 -18.93 23.27 12.17
CA GLY A 73 -19.75 22.81 13.29
C GLY A 73 -21.25 22.92 13.00
N ALA A 74 -22.08 22.45 13.94
CA ALA A 74 -23.54 22.41 13.78
C ALA A 74 -24.19 23.80 13.56
N ARG A 75 -23.51 24.90 13.91
CA ARG A 75 -24.01 26.27 13.72
C ARG A 75 -23.44 26.93 12.45
N GLY A 76 -22.65 26.21 11.65
CA GLY A 76 -21.99 26.74 10.46
C GLY A 76 -20.70 27.52 10.75
N ASP A 77 -20.21 27.51 12.00
CA ASP A 77 -18.90 28.05 12.36
C ASP A 77 -17.77 27.14 11.87
N VAL A 78 -16.73 27.73 11.28
CA VAL A 78 -15.51 27.00 10.89
C VAL A 78 -14.77 26.58 12.15
N VAL A 79 -14.74 25.27 12.39
CA VAL A 79 -14.06 24.64 13.53
C VAL A 79 -12.58 24.42 13.20
N GLU A 80 -12.31 23.91 12.00
CA GLU A 80 -10.98 23.62 11.51
C GLU A 80 -10.92 23.88 10.00
N PHE A 81 -9.76 24.29 9.49
CA PHE A 81 -9.54 24.39 8.05
C PHE A 81 -8.09 24.10 7.68
N ILE A 82 -7.90 23.62 6.45
CA ILE A 82 -6.59 23.38 5.85
C ILE A 82 -6.59 24.09 4.50
N SER A 83 -5.53 24.83 4.18
CA SER A 83 -5.44 25.60 2.94
C SER A 83 -4.10 25.46 2.24
N THR A 84 -4.12 25.72 0.93
CA THR A 84 -2.95 25.91 0.08
C THR A 84 -3.18 27.14 -0.79
N GLU A 85 -2.13 27.88 -1.10
CA GLU A 85 -2.19 29.08 -1.93
C GLU A 85 -1.25 28.93 -3.12
N ARG A 86 -1.69 29.45 -4.28
CA ARG A 86 -0.91 29.36 -5.51
C ARG A 86 -1.17 30.54 -6.43
N GLY A 87 -0.10 31.13 -6.97
CA GLY A 87 -0.20 32.13 -8.02
C GLY A 87 -0.49 31.49 -9.37
N LEU A 88 -1.49 32.01 -10.10
CA LEU A 88 -1.87 31.49 -11.42
C LEU A 88 -0.83 31.82 -12.51
N GLY A 89 -0.01 32.85 -12.29
CA GLY A 89 1.04 33.28 -13.22
C GLY A 89 0.47 33.97 -14.45
N ALA A 90 0.87 33.54 -15.64
CA ALA A 90 0.44 34.17 -16.89
C ALA A 90 -1.07 34.01 -17.12
N ALA A 91 -1.70 35.05 -17.66
CA ALA A 91 -3.10 35.06 -18.04
C ALA A 91 -3.44 33.87 -18.96
N GLY A 92 -4.59 33.25 -18.73
CA GLY A 92 -5.07 32.10 -19.48
C GLY A 92 -4.33 30.79 -19.18
N ARG A 93 -3.45 30.72 -18.17
CA ARG A 93 -2.77 29.47 -17.81
C ARG A 93 -3.57 28.66 -16.79
N TRP A 94 -3.85 27.40 -17.14
CA TRP A 94 -4.38 26.41 -16.20
C TRP A 94 -3.33 26.04 -15.15
N THR A 95 -3.72 26.13 -13.89
CA THR A 95 -2.88 25.82 -12.73
C THR A 95 -3.62 24.84 -11.83
N LEU A 96 -3.00 23.69 -11.53
CA LEU A 96 -3.55 22.71 -10.60
C LEU A 96 -3.26 23.13 -9.15
N LEU A 97 -4.31 23.21 -8.34
CA LEU A 97 -4.24 23.31 -6.89
C LEU A 97 -4.60 21.95 -6.30
N GLY A 98 -3.96 21.59 -5.20
CA GLY A 98 -4.34 20.41 -4.46
C GLY A 98 -3.79 20.41 -3.06
N LEU A 99 -4.50 19.73 -2.16
CA LEU A 99 -4.12 19.58 -0.76
C LEU A 99 -4.56 18.20 -0.27
N GLU A 100 -3.76 17.64 0.63
CA GLU A 100 -4.10 16.42 1.36
C GLU A 100 -4.51 16.78 2.78
N PHE A 101 -5.45 16.03 3.33
CA PHE A 101 -5.96 16.29 4.67
C PHE A 101 -6.53 15.01 5.31
N THR A 102 -6.61 15.02 6.64
CA THR A 102 -7.30 13.96 7.41
C THR A 102 -8.59 14.54 7.94
N VAL A 103 -9.68 13.79 7.81
CA VAL A 103 -11.01 14.22 8.28
C VAL A 103 -11.04 14.09 9.81
N PRO A 104 -11.47 15.13 10.55
CA PRO A 104 -11.68 15.03 11.99
C PRO A 104 -12.58 13.84 12.36
N LEU A 105 -12.37 13.27 13.55
CA LEU A 105 -13.20 12.17 14.06
C LEU A 105 -14.62 12.64 14.41
N ASP A 106 -14.79 13.92 14.72
CA ASP A 106 -16.10 14.53 14.94
C ASP A 106 -16.89 14.59 13.64
N GLU A 107 -18.20 14.30 13.68
CA GLU A 107 -19.11 14.42 12.53
C GLU A 107 -19.33 15.91 12.16
N LEU A 108 -18.36 16.48 11.44
CA LEU A 108 -18.38 17.85 10.94
C LEU A 108 -18.73 17.88 9.46
N ARG A 109 -19.44 18.93 9.03
CA ARG A 109 -19.70 19.15 7.60
C ARG A 109 -18.45 19.71 6.93
N ALA A 110 -18.02 19.13 5.82
CA ALA A 110 -16.86 19.62 5.07
C ALA A 110 -17.28 20.41 3.82
N GLU A 111 -16.63 21.55 3.60
CA GLU A 111 -16.77 22.35 2.38
C GLU A 111 -15.39 22.62 1.76
N LEU A 112 -15.25 22.35 0.47
CA LEU A 112 -14.17 22.88 -0.35
C LEU A 112 -14.48 24.34 -0.67
N VAL A 113 -13.52 25.22 -0.43
CA VAL A 113 -13.61 26.65 -0.71
C VAL A 113 -12.44 27.06 -1.60
N LEU A 114 -12.75 27.59 -2.78
CA LEU A 114 -11.79 28.23 -3.67
C LEU A 114 -12.04 29.73 -3.64
N ALA A 115 -10.99 30.50 -3.32
CA ALA A 115 -11.03 31.95 -3.25
C ALA A 115 -9.85 32.56 -4.02
N ALA A 116 -9.94 33.86 -4.29
CA ALA A 116 -8.89 34.62 -4.96
C ALA A 116 -8.68 35.98 -4.29
N ASP A 117 -7.45 36.47 -4.30
CA ASP A 117 -7.11 37.82 -3.81
C ASP A 117 -7.64 38.93 -4.73
N THR A 118 -7.68 38.63 -6.03
CA THR A 118 -8.03 39.57 -7.09
C THR A 118 -9.45 39.30 -7.57
N PRO A 119 -10.38 40.26 -7.43
CA PRO A 119 -11.74 40.12 -7.93
C PRO A 119 -11.76 39.93 -9.45
N GLY A 120 -12.42 38.90 -9.95
CA GLY A 120 -12.47 38.64 -11.38
C GLY A 120 -13.24 37.39 -11.76
N LEU A 121 -13.26 37.11 -13.07
CA LEU A 121 -13.79 35.87 -13.62
C LEU A 121 -12.68 34.82 -13.68
N TYR A 122 -12.98 33.65 -13.12
CA TYR A 122 -12.10 32.50 -13.10
C TYR A 122 -12.81 31.34 -13.78
N ARG A 123 -12.03 30.39 -14.29
CA ARG A 123 -12.53 29.10 -14.77
C ARG A 123 -11.92 28.00 -13.93
N TRP A 124 -12.73 27.01 -13.58
CA TRP A 124 -12.26 25.83 -12.88
C TRP A 124 -12.69 24.55 -13.60
N ASP A 125 -11.89 23.51 -13.48
CA ASP A 125 -12.19 22.20 -14.07
C ASP A 125 -11.52 21.10 -13.23
N SER A 126 -11.85 19.84 -13.54
CA SER A 126 -11.17 18.66 -13.03
C SER A 126 -11.10 18.60 -11.50
N LEU A 127 -12.19 18.99 -10.83
CA LEU A 127 -12.33 18.76 -9.40
C LEU A 127 -12.28 17.26 -9.12
N THR A 128 -11.26 16.84 -8.38
CA THR A 128 -11.08 15.46 -7.93
C THR A 128 -11.07 15.42 -6.41
N VAL A 129 -11.83 14.49 -5.84
CA VAL A 129 -11.84 14.19 -4.41
C VAL A 129 -11.60 12.70 -4.30
N GLN A 130 -10.48 12.31 -3.72
CA GLN A 130 -10.06 10.90 -3.65
C GLN A 130 -9.70 10.55 -2.21
N ARG A 131 -10.32 9.48 -1.69
CA ARG A 131 -9.86 8.87 -0.45
C ARG A 131 -8.48 8.29 -0.69
N ILE A 132 -7.52 8.72 0.10
CA ILE A 132 -6.22 8.09 0.19
C ILE A 132 -6.45 6.88 1.10
N GLN A 133 -6.57 5.69 0.51
CA GLN A 133 -6.70 4.47 1.29
C GLN A 133 -5.48 4.34 2.20
N SER A 134 -5.70 4.51 3.51
CA SER A 134 -4.77 4.06 4.52
C SER A 134 -4.81 2.54 4.51
N THR A 135 -3.76 1.90 4.01
CA THR A 135 -3.55 0.46 4.12
C THR A 135 -3.71 -0.02 5.56
N ALA A 136 -3.38 0.83 6.54
CA ALA A 136 -3.43 0.50 7.96
C ALA A 136 -4.83 0.11 8.48
N HIS A 137 -5.92 0.82 8.11
CA HIS A 137 -7.27 0.48 8.61
C HIS A 137 -7.78 -0.85 8.03
N ALA A 138 -7.54 -1.08 6.73
CA ALA A 138 -7.90 -2.34 6.09
C ALA A 138 -7.09 -3.53 6.65
N VAL A 139 -5.79 -3.33 6.89
CA VAL A 139 -4.92 -4.33 7.52
C VAL A 139 -5.40 -4.62 8.96
N GLN A 140 -5.73 -3.60 9.74
CA GLN A 140 -6.22 -3.78 11.11
C GLN A 140 -7.52 -4.60 11.16
N GLN A 141 -8.52 -4.24 10.36
CA GLN A 141 -9.80 -4.98 10.31
C GLN A 141 -9.57 -6.46 9.90
N TYR A 142 -8.72 -6.70 8.91
CA TYR A 142 -8.36 -8.05 8.46
C TYR A 142 -7.76 -8.93 9.56
N TRP A 143 -6.96 -8.35 10.46
CA TRP A 143 -6.37 -9.07 11.59
C TRP A 143 -7.35 -9.27 12.74
N GLU A 144 -8.18 -8.27 13.04
CA GLU A 144 -9.22 -8.36 14.08
C GLU A 144 -10.25 -9.46 13.77
N GLU A 145 -10.73 -9.56 12.52
CA GLU A 145 -11.66 -10.62 12.10
C GLU A 145 -11.05 -12.03 12.30
N ARG A 146 -9.75 -12.17 12.00
CA ARG A 146 -9.06 -13.44 12.19
C ARG A 146 -8.85 -13.78 13.65
N PHE A 147 -8.49 -12.81 14.48
CA PHE A 147 -8.37 -13.02 15.92
C PHE A 147 -9.71 -13.38 16.55
N ALA A 148 -10.80 -12.76 16.10
CA ALA A 148 -12.15 -13.13 16.55
C ALA A 148 -12.49 -14.60 16.21
N LYS A 149 -12.02 -15.11 15.06
CA LYS A 149 -12.29 -16.47 14.61
C LYS A 149 -11.36 -17.53 15.21
N HIS A 150 -10.08 -17.23 15.37
CA HIS A 150 -9.03 -18.22 15.67
C HIS A 150 -8.29 -17.96 16.99
N GLY A 151 -8.51 -16.82 17.65
CA GLY A 151 -7.71 -16.39 18.79
C GLY A 151 -6.33 -15.87 18.36
N PRO A 152 -5.29 -15.93 19.22
CA PRO A 152 -3.93 -15.60 18.84
C PRO A 152 -3.44 -16.48 17.67
N ILE A 153 -2.80 -15.86 16.67
CA ILE A 153 -2.38 -16.53 15.44
C ILE A 153 -0.87 -16.44 15.32
N TYR A 154 -0.22 -17.58 15.08
CA TYR A 154 1.21 -17.60 14.80
C TYR A 154 1.50 -16.96 13.44
N THR A 155 2.50 -16.10 13.40
CA THR A 155 2.85 -15.29 12.21
C THR A 155 4.20 -15.67 11.62
N GLY A 156 4.90 -16.63 12.24
CA GLY A 156 6.13 -17.18 11.72
C GLY A 156 6.63 -18.36 12.54
N LEU A 157 7.60 -19.07 11.97
CA LEU A 157 8.26 -20.22 12.56
C LEU A 157 9.63 -19.84 13.08
N VAL A 158 9.93 -20.21 14.32
CA VAL A 158 11.27 -20.12 14.89
C VAL A 158 11.77 -21.52 15.17
N VAL A 159 12.85 -21.91 14.51
CA VAL A 159 13.48 -23.21 14.69
C VAL A 159 14.70 -23.04 15.55
N ASP A 160 14.64 -23.51 16.80
CA ASP A 160 15.78 -23.54 17.71
C ASP A 160 16.66 -24.74 17.36
N ALA A 161 17.76 -24.48 16.65
CA ALA A 161 18.74 -25.46 16.20
C ALA A 161 20.14 -25.21 16.79
N ARG A 162 20.20 -24.47 17.90
CA ARG A 162 21.43 -24.30 18.68
C ARG A 162 21.93 -25.64 19.18
N HIS A 163 23.24 -25.75 19.36
CA HIS A 163 23.95 -26.97 19.79
C HIS A 163 23.92 -28.15 18.81
N LEU A 164 23.47 -27.95 17.56
CA LEU A 164 23.43 -28.98 16.52
C LEU A 164 24.44 -28.73 15.37
N ASP A 165 25.31 -27.73 15.49
CA ASP A 165 26.25 -27.29 14.44
C ASP A 165 25.58 -27.09 13.07
N VAL A 166 24.37 -26.51 13.09
CA VAL A 166 23.62 -26.15 11.88
C VAL A 166 24.28 -24.95 11.22
N ARG A 167 24.48 -25.05 9.91
CA ARG A 167 25.14 -24.03 9.10
C ARG A 167 24.13 -23.19 8.33
N ARG A 168 24.49 -21.93 8.12
CA ARG A 168 23.75 -21.03 7.22
C ARG A 168 23.75 -21.61 5.80
N GLY A 169 22.58 -21.66 5.17
CA GLY A 169 22.39 -22.18 3.82
C GLY A 169 21.43 -21.32 3.02
N ILE A 170 21.52 -21.41 1.69
CA ILE A 170 20.64 -20.66 0.77
C ILE A 170 19.24 -21.31 0.72
N SER A 171 19.16 -22.62 0.90
CA SER A 171 17.90 -23.39 0.87
C SER A 171 17.85 -24.35 2.07
N PRO A 172 17.69 -23.80 3.29
CA PRO A 172 17.49 -24.63 4.47
C PRO A 172 16.14 -25.31 4.42
N ARG A 173 16.05 -26.45 5.10
CA ARG A 173 14.85 -27.29 5.12
C ARG A 173 14.54 -27.76 6.53
N VAL A 174 13.25 -27.93 6.81
CA VAL A 174 12.73 -28.49 8.05
C VAL A 174 11.95 -29.75 7.70
N TYR A 175 12.35 -30.86 8.30
CA TYR A 175 11.69 -32.15 8.18
C TYR A 175 11.13 -32.58 9.53
N SER A 176 10.05 -33.33 9.53
CA SER A 176 9.64 -34.10 10.72
C SER A 176 10.57 -35.30 10.93
N GLU A 177 10.57 -35.89 12.12
CA GLU A 177 11.35 -37.08 12.44
C GLU A 177 10.94 -38.30 11.60
N SER A 178 9.68 -38.35 11.18
CA SER A 178 9.16 -39.32 10.21
C SER A 178 9.57 -39.06 8.75
N GLY A 179 10.26 -37.94 8.48
CA GLY A 179 10.79 -37.60 7.16
C GLY A 179 9.86 -36.76 6.28
N GLN A 180 8.74 -36.26 6.81
CA GLN A 180 7.86 -35.34 6.10
C GLN A 180 8.56 -33.98 5.93
N LEU A 181 8.58 -33.43 4.71
CA LEU A 181 9.06 -32.07 4.48
C LEU A 181 8.03 -31.07 5.00
N ILE A 182 8.38 -30.33 6.05
CA ILE A 182 7.54 -29.28 6.64
C ILE A 182 7.81 -27.93 6.00
N TYR A 183 9.09 -27.65 5.73
CA TYR A 183 9.50 -26.43 5.05
C TYR A 183 10.68 -26.72 4.13
N GLY A 184 10.54 -26.36 2.85
CA GLY A 184 11.55 -26.65 1.83
C GLY A 184 12.09 -25.44 1.08
N GLY A 185 11.53 -24.25 1.34
CA GLY A 185 11.85 -23.02 0.62
C GLY A 185 11.89 -23.18 -0.90
N VAL A 186 10.75 -23.33 -1.60
CA VAL A 186 10.73 -23.40 -3.08
C VAL A 186 9.50 -22.72 -3.71
N LEU A 187 9.73 -22.18 -4.93
CA LEU A 187 8.80 -21.62 -5.95
C LEU A 187 8.32 -20.15 -5.82
N ALA A 188 9.00 -19.29 -5.07
CA ALA A 188 8.85 -17.84 -5.30
C ALA A 188 9.73 -17.38 -6.48
N SER A 189 9.34 -16.27 -7.11
CA SER A 189 10.14 -15.66 -8.18
C SER A 189 11.52 -15.26 -7.63
N SER A 190 12.54 -15.29 -8.50
CA SER A 190 13.92 -14.96 -8.12
C SER A 190 14.00 -13.57 -7.46
N GLU A 191 13.21 -12.62 -7.94
CA GLU A 191 13.16 -11.24 -7.45
C GLU A 191 12.65 -11.17 -6.00
N TYR A 192 11.63 -11.96 -5.66
CA TYR A 192 11.07 -11.98 -4.31
C TYR A 192 12.04 -12.61 -3.30
N VAL A 193 12.68 -13.72 -3.68
CA VAL A 193 13.67 -14.41 -2.83
C VAL A 193 14.92 -13.55 -2.64
N GLN A 194 15.34 -12.77 -3.63
CA GLN A 194 16.48 -11.84 -3.51
C GLN A 194 16.21 -10.72 -2.48
N GLY A 195 14.97 -10.24 -2.39
CA GLY A 195 14.59 -9.18 -1.45
C GLY A 195 14.39 -9.66 -0.01
N VAL A 196 13.69 -10.80 0.16
CA VAL A 196 13.23 -11.26 1.50
C VAL A 196 14.13 -12.36 2.07
N GLY A 197 14.80 -13.13 1.22
CA GLY A 197 15.52 -14.35 1.61
C GLY A 197 14.58 -15.49 2.02
N VAL A 198 15.10 -16.71 2.06
CA VAL A 198 14.30 -17.92 2.36
C VAL A 198 14.09 -18.07 3.87
N VAL A 199 15.12 -17.77 4.67
CA VAL A 199 15.04 -17.71 6.14
C VAL A 199 15.91 -16.57 6.66
N ALA A 200 15.77 -16.22 7.94
CA ALA A 200 16.79 -15.48 8.67
C ALA A 200 17.48 -16.36 9.71
N TYR A 201 18.67 -15.95 10.13
CA TYR A 201 19.50 -16.67 11.10
C TYR A 201 19.95 -15.72 12.20
N GLY A 202 19.85 -16.16 13.46
CA GLY A 202 20.39 -15.47 14.63
C GLY A 202 20.81 -16.44 15.72
N SER A 203 21.40 -15.93 16.79
CA SER A 203 21.67 -16.71 18.01
C SER A 203 20.53 -16.63 19.03
N GLU A 204 19.71 -15.58 18.93
CA GLU A 204 18.53 -15.32 19.74
C GLU A 204 17.46 -14.57 18.93
N LEU A 205 16.26 -14.46 19.48
CA LEU A 205 15.16 -13.69 18.88
C LEU A 205 15.32 -12.21 19.24
N ASP A 206 16.11 -11.49 18.44
CA ASP A 206 16.24 -10.04 18.57
C ASP A 206 15.10 -9.27 17.85
N PRO A 207 14.93 -7.96 18.11
CA PRO A 207 13.90 -7.15 17.45
C PRO A 207 14.02 -7.08 15.92
N GLU A 208 15.21 -7.28 15.36
CA GLU A 208 15.42 -7.25 13.91
C GLU A 208 14.89 -8.54 13.27
N LEU A 209 15.14 -9.68 13.91
CA LEU A 209 14.60 -10.98 13.50
C LEU A 209 13.08 -11.03 13.66
N ILE A 210 12.52 -10.43 14.73
CA ILE A 210 11.06 -10.36 14.91
C ILE A 210 10.36 -9.67 13.73
N LYS A 211 10.99 -8.67 13.08
CA LYS A 211 10.43 -8.02 11.89
C LYS A 211 10.17 -9.00 10.74
N ARG A 212 10.94 -10.10 10.65
CA ARG A 212 10.74 -11.13 9.62
C ARG A 212 9.38 -11.83 9.74
N ILE A 213 8.91 -12.02 10.97
CA ILE A 213 7.65 -12.69 11.27
C ILE A 213 6.52 -11.68 11.56
N GLN A 214 6.80 -10.39 11.44
CA GLN A 214 5.81 -9.33 11.56
C GLN A 214 4.91 -9.34 10.33
N VAL A 215 3.61 -9.23 10.57
CA VAL A 215 2.64 -9.42 9.50
C VAL A 215 2.59 -8.26 8.52
N ASP A 216 2.75 -7.03 9.01
CA ASP A 216 2.77 -5.81 8.22
C ASP A 216 3.58 -4.73 8.97
N PRO A 217 4.38 -3.88 8.31
CA PRO A 217 5.09 -2.77 8.96
C PRO A 217 4.17 -1.82 9.74
N GLU A 218 2.94 -1.59 9.25
CA GLU A 218 1.94 -0.71 9.84
C GLU A 218 1.13 -1.42 10.95
N TYR A 219 1.10 -2.75 10.92
CA TYR A 219 0.44 -3.59 11.93
C TYR A 219 1.47 -4.49 12.62
N GLY A 220 2.07 -3.95 13.69
CA GLY A 220 3.18 -4.50 14.47
C GLY A 220 3.00 -5.87 15.13
N TYR A 221 2.02 -6.66 14.73
CA TYR A 221 1.75 -7.97 15.27
C TYR A 221 2.76 -9.01 14.78
N ALA A 222 3.39 -9.68 15.74
CA ALA A 222 4.32 -10.77 15.53
C ALA A 222 4.17 -11.79 16.67
N LEU A 223 3.84 -13.03 16.33
CA LEU A 223 3.75 -14.12 17.30
C LEU A 223 4.51 -15.35 16.76
N PRO A 224 5.69 -15.67 17.31
CA PRO A 224 6.48 -16.81 16.86
C PRO A 224 5.89 -18.14 17.34
N LEU A 225 5.85 -19.13 16.43
CA LEU A 225 5.76 -20.53 16.80
C LEU A 225 7.17 -21.09 16.93
N THR A 226 7.66 -21.24 18.17
CA THR A 226 8.99 -21.80 18.42
C THR A 226 8.95 -23.31 18.55
N VAL A 227 9.79 -23.99 17.78
CA VAL A 227 9.99 -25.45 17.79
C VAL A 227 11.46 -25.78 17.99
N LYS A 228 11.75 -26.94 18.57
CA LYS A 228 13.13 -27.38 18.81
C LYS A 228 13.57 -28.39 17.76
N ALA A 229 14.70 -28.14 17.13
CA ALA A 229 15.33 -29.13 16.28
C ALA A 229 15.93 -30.27 17.12
N ILE A 230 15.78 -31.49 16.63
CA ILE A 230 16.26 -32.72 17.27
C ILE A 230 17.48 -33.31 16.53
N GLY A 231 17.81 -32.80 15.34
CA GLY A 231 18.96 -33.23 14.57
C GLY A 231 19.18 -32.37 13.32
N THR A 232 20.34 -32.57 12.67
CA THR A 232 20.73 -31.90 11.41
C THR A 232 21.03 -32.94 10.32
N ILE A 233 20.97 -32.52 9.06
CA ILE A 233 21.18 -33.38 7.90
C ILE A 233 22.57 -33.12 7.28
N GLU A 234 23.35 -34.20 7.20
CA GLU A 234 24.66 -34.22 6.54
C GLU A 234 24.56 -34.27 5.00
N PRO A 235 25.61 -33.85 4.26
CA PRO A 235 26.87 -33.30 4.75
C PRO A 235 26.85 -31.77 4.93
N ALA A 236 25.82 -31.10 4.42
CA ALA A 236 25.78 -29.63 4.38
C ALA A 236 25.41 -29.01 5.73
N ARG A 237 24.68 -29.74 6.58
CA ARG A 237 24.16 -29.29 7.89
C ARG A 237 23.28 -28.04 7.80
N THR A 238 22.60 -27.82 6.67
CA THR A 238 21.70 -26.67 6.44
C THR A 238 20.24 -27.00 6.67
N ALA A 239 19.92 -28.26 6.96
CA ALA A 239 18.55 -28.73 7.16
C ALA A 239 18.44 -29.49 8.47
N VAL A 240 17.26 -29.47 9.07
CA VAL A 240 17.00 -29.97 10.43
C VAL A 240 15.81 -30.89 10.49
N TYR A 241 15.83 -31.76 11.49
CA TYR A 241 14.68 -32.56 11.91
C TYR A 241 14.03 -31.93 13.13
N ILE A 242 12.70 -31.97 13.20
CA ILE A 242 11.87 -31.62 14.37
C ILE A 242 11.03 -32.83 14.77
N SER A 243 10.48 -32.84 15.99
CA SER A 243 9.57 -33.91 16.42
C SER A 243 8.29 -33.95 15.57
N ASP A 244 7.66 -35.12 15.43
CA ASP A 244 6.38 -35.22 14.71
C ASP A 244 5.27 -34.40 15.40
N ALA A 245 5.34 -34.26 16.73
CA ALA A 245 4.42 -33.42 17.50
C ALA A 245 4.56 -31.92 17.16
N ASP A 246 5.79 -31.42 17.02
CA ASP A 246 6.02 -30.04 16.60
C ASP A 246 5.66 -29.83 15.12
N ALA A 247 5.87 -30.83 14.27
CA ALA A 247 5.40 -30.81 12.89
C ALA A 247 3.87 -30.67 12.82
N GLU A 248 3.12 -31.44 13.62
CA GLU A 248 1.66 -31.32 13.71
C GLU A 248 1.21 -29.95 14.19
N ARG A 249 1.88 -29.38 15.21
CA ARG A 249 1.61 -28.01 15.69
C ARG A 249 1.80 -26.97 14.59
N ILE A 250 2.84 -27.11 13.77
CA ILE A 250 3.07 -26.24 12.62
C ILE A 250 1.92 -26.37 11.63
N LEU A 251 1.57 -27.61 11.23
CA LEU A 251 0.49 -27.84 10.27
C LEU A 251 -0.86 -27.29 10.76
N GLN A 252 -1.16 -27.42 12.05
CA GLN A 252 -2.34 -26.83 12.66
C GLN A 252 -2.32 -25.29 12.57
N ALA A 253 -1.18 -24.66 12.88
CA ALA A 253 -1.04 -23.21 12.78
C ALA A 253 -1.20 -22.72 11.32
N LEU A 254 -0.67 -23.46 10.34
CA LEU A 254 -0.81 -23.12 8.92
C LEU A 254 -2.26 -23.17 8.43
N SER A 255 -3.11 -24.00 9.04
CA SER A 255 -4.55 -24.00 8.73
C SER A 255 -5.27 -22.69 9.11
N GLN A 256 -4.69 -21.92 10.04
CA GLN A 256 -5.21 -20.62 10.48
C GLN A 256 -4.56 -19.48 9.69
N TYR A 257 -3.25 -19.54 9.50
CA TYR A 257 -2.48 -18.55 8.77
C TYR A 257 -1.20 -19.16 8.19
N ASP A 258 -1.07 -19.13 6.86
CA ASP A 258 0.09 -19.66 6.15
C ASP A 258 1.26 -18.66 6.16
N PHE A 259 1.98 -18.61 7.27
CA PHE A 259 3.19 -17.79 7.40
C PHE A 259 4.38 -18.36 6.61
N LEU A 260 4.35 -19.64 6.20
CA LEU A 260 5.45 -20.23 5.41
C LEU A 260 5.44 -19.73 3.96
N ALA A 261 4.26 -19.42 3.40
CA ALA A 261 4.12 -18.76 2.10
C ALA A 261 4.86 -17.40 2.03
N ARG A 262 5.06 -16.76 3.18
CA ARG A 262 5.78 -15.48 3.31
C ARG A 262 7.26 -15.64 3.66
N TYR A 263 7.77 -16.87 3.72
CA TYR A 263 9.12 -17.16 4.16
C TYR A 263 9.41 -16.65 5.59
N ALA A 264 8.39 -16.51 6.44
CA ALA A 264 8.48 -16.03 7.81
C ALA A 264 9.07 -17.11 8.74
N VAL A 265 10.32 -17.46 8.49
CA VAL A 265 11.05 -18.54 9.16
C VAL A 265 12.39 -18.03 9.66
N ILE A 266 12.69 -18.26 10.93
CA ILE A 266 13.93 -17.89 11.60
C ILE A 266 14.59 -19.17 12.13
N PHE A 267 15.89 -19.31 11.89
CA PHE A 267 16.71 -20.35 12.50
C PHE A 267 17.56 -19.73 13.60
N LEU A 268 17.45 -20.26 14.81
CA LEU A 268 18.38 -19.95 15.88
C LEU A 268 19.51 -20.98 15.84
N ILE A 269 20.75 -20.51 15.67
CA ILE A 269 21.96 -21.31 15.56
C ILE A 269 23.07 -20.70 16.43
N ASP A 270 24.15 -21.45 16.66
CA ASP A 270 25.31 -20.96 17.42
C ASP A 270 26.16 -19.92 16.65
#